data_AF-A0AAD7BCI9-F1
#
_entry.id   AF-A0AAD7BCI9-F1
#
_cell.length_a   1.000
_cell.length_b   1.000
_cell.length_c   1.000
_cell.angle_alpha   90.00
_cell.angle_beta   90.00
_cell.angle_gamma   90.00
#
_symmetry.space_group_name_H-M   'P 1'
#
loop_
_entity.id
_entity.type
_entity.pdbx_description
1 polymer ?
#
loop_
_entity_poly.entity_id
_entity_poly.type
_entity_poly.pdbx_seq_one_letter_code
_entity_poly.pdbx_strand_id
1 'polypeptide(L)'
;MPPLRPGLINLPTTPEAAQLAQKLLYEDYLSHHCFFNDLGFHNHLPHHLVVAYDMGASPGLFQSIYEELAPTLRPLGPEGEDITQENWTSRLGERK
;
A
#
# COMPACT_ATOMS: atom_id res chain seq x y z
N MET A 1 1.29 -15.04 -1.31
CA MET A 1 0.29 -14.08 -1.81
C MET A 1 -0.19 -14.51 -3.18
N PRO A 2 -1.47 -14.33 -3.52
CA PRO A 2 -1.95 -14.53 -4.88
C PRO A 2 -1.32 -13.50 -5.84
N PRO A 3 -1.15 -13.85 -7.13
CA PRO A 3 -0.56 -12.94 -8.10
C PRO A 3 -1.41 -11.67 -8.31
N LEU A 4 -0.71 -10.55 -8.56
CA LEU A 4 -1.33 -9.28 -8.94
C LEU A 4 -2.18 -9.46 -10.19
N ARG A 5 -3.44 -9.03 -10.11
CA ARG A 5 -4.34 -9.00 -11.26
C ARG A 5 -4.22 -7.65 -11.96
N PRO A 6 -4.14 -7.63 -13.30
CA PRO A 6 -4.20 -6.38 -14.05
C PRO A 6 -5.57 -5.74 -13.90
N GLY A 7 -5.61 -4.41 -14.09
CA GLY A 7 -6.81 -3.60 -14.07
C GLY A 7 -7.49 -3.54 -15.44
N LEU A 8 -8.12 -2.41 -15.73
CA LEU A 8 -8.90 -2.21 -16.95
C LEU A 8 -8.02 -1.99 -18.18
N ILE A 9 -6.86 -1.34 -18.01
CA ILE A 9 -5.98 -1.00 -19.13
C ILE A 9 -5.19 -2.25 -19.56
N ASN A 10 -4.70 -3.02 -18.59
CA ASN A 10 -4.03 -4.30 -18.78
C ASN A 10 -2.96 -4.27 -19.88
N LEU A 11 -2.05 -3.29 -19.82
CA LEU A 11 -0.91 -3.27 -20.73
C LEU A 11 0.05 -4.43 -20.40
N PRO A 12 0.79 -4.95 -21.39
CA PRO A 12 1.73 -6.05 -21.17
C PRO A 12 2.74 -5.73 -20.06
N THR A 13 2.97 -6.71 -19.18
CA THR A 13 3.90 -6.63 -18.06
C THR A 13 4.83 -7.85 -18.07
N THR A 14 5.93 -7.78 -17.32
CA THR A 14 6.86 -8.91 -17.17
C THR A 14 6.66 -9.60 -15.81
N PRO A 15 7.03 -10.89 -15.67
CA PRO A 15 6.98 -11.57 -14.38
C PRO A 15 7.78 -10.85 -13.28
N GLU A 16 8.93 -10.29 -13.62
CA GLU A 16 9.78 -9.53 -12.70
C GLU A 16 9.08 -8.25 -12.22
N ALA A 17 8.45 -7.52 -13.14
CA ALA A 17 7.68 -6.32 -12.87
C ALA A 17 6.49 -6.64 -11.94
N ALA A 18 5.75 -7.70 -12.23
CA ALA A 18 4.62 -8.17 -11.42
C ALA A 18 5.01 -8.62 -10.01
N GLN A 19 6.16 -9.29 -9.88
CA GLN A 19 6.71 -9.73 -8.59
C GLN A 19 7.17 -8.54 -7.75
N LEU A 20 7.88 -7.58 -8.36
CA LEU A 20 8.36 -6.40 -7.65
C LEU A 20 7.19 -5.52 -7.18
N ALA A 21 6.19 -5.27 -8.03
CA ALA A 21 4.99 -4.53 -7.64
C ALA A 21 4.28 -5.19 -6.42
N GLN A 22 4.15 -6.52 -6.44
CA GLN A 22 3.59 -7.29 -5.31
C GLN A 22 4.41 -7.12 -4.04
N LYS A 23 5.73 -7.23 -4.16
CA LYS A 23 6.66 -7.10 -3.03
C LYS A 23 6.53 -5.72 -2.39
N LEU A 24 6.57 -4.66 -3.18
CA LEU A 24 6.53 -3.28 -2.69
C LEU A 24 5.16 -2.93 -2.08
N LEU A 25 4.06 -3.43 -2.65
CA LEU A 25 2.73 -3.31 -2.03
C LEU A 25 2.67 -3.97 -0.66
N TYR A 26 3.31 -5.13 -0.50
CA TYR A 26 3.35 -5.82 0.78
C TYR A 26 4.27 -5.15 1.80
N GLU A 27 5.41 -4.62 1.35
CA GLU A 27 6.30 -3.84 2.20
C GLU A 27 5.62 -2.57 2.71
N ASP A 28 4.86 -1.88 1.86
CA ASP A 28 4.03 -0.74 2.27
C ASP A 28 2.97 -1.15 3.31
N TYR A 29 2.24 -2.25 3.07
CA TYR A 29 1.26 -2.79 4.01
C TYR A 29 1.85 -3.09 5.39
N LEU A 30 3.06 -3.63 5.45
CA LEU A 30 3.72 -3.97 6.71
C LEU A 30 4.35 -2.76 7.42
N SER A 31 4.72 -1.72 6.69
CA SER A 31 5.63 -0.68 7.20
C SER A 31 4.97 0.69 7.37
N HIS A 32 3.87 0.97 6.67
CA HIS A 32 3.27 2.30 6.66
C HIS A 32 1.80 2.29 7.07
N HIS A 33 1.39 3.37 7.72
CA HIS A 33 -0.01 3.60 8.07
C HIS A 33 -0.84 3.92 6.81
N CYS A 34 -2.14 3.63 6.84
CA CYS A 34 -3.05 3.96 5.72
C CYS A 34 -3.25 5.48 5.50
N PHE A 35 -2.79 6.30 6.44
CA PHE A 35 -2.69 7.75 6.33
C PHE A 35 -1.21 8.12 6.36
N PHE A 36 -0.78 9.05 5.51
CA PHE A 36 0.62 9.52 5.55
C PHE A 36 0.85 10.63 6.59
N ASN A 37 -0.21 11.14 7.23
CA ASN A 37 -0.11 12.11 8.32
C ASN A 37 -1.33 12.07 9.27
N ASP A 38 -1.25 12.83 10.37
CA ASP A 38 -2.30 12.90 11.40
C ASP A 38 -3.47 13.83 11.05
N LEU A 39 -3.40 14.48 9.88
CA LEU A 39 -4.50 15.26 9.31
C LEU A 39 -5.50 14.37 8.56
N GLY A 40 -5.19 13.09 8.37
CA GLY A 40 -6.07 12.09 7.75
C GLY A 40 -5.94 11.98 6.23
N PHE A 41 -4.83 12.45 5.65
CA PHE A 41 -4.60 12.26 4.21
C PHE A 41 -4.09 10.84 3.93
N HIS A 42 -4.65 10.18 2.92
CA HIS A 42 -4.41 8.77 2.62
C HIS A 42 -3.02 8.50 2.04
N ASN A 43 -2.40 7.41 2.46
CA ASN A 43 -1.25 6.84 1.79
C ASN A 43 -1.63 6.49 0.34
N HIS A 44 -1.02 7.19 -0.62
CA HIS A 44 -1.28 7.00 -2.04
C HIS A 44 -0.31 6.03 -2.73
N LEU A 45 0.74 5.57 -2.06
CA LEU A 45 1.75 4.68 -2.66
C LEU A 45 1.14 3.41 -3.30
N PRO A 46 0.19 2.70 -2.67
CA PRO A 46 -0.46 1.55 -3.31
C PRO A 46 -1.14 1.90 -4.64
N HIS A 47 -1.76 3.07 -4.73
CA HIS A 47 -2.43 3.51 -5.94
C HIS A 47 -1.43 3.78 -7.07
N HIS A 48 -0.28 4.41 -6.77
CA HIS A 48 0.78 4.60 -7.75
C HIS A 48 1.31 3.26 -8.29
N LEU A 49 1.56 2.29 -7.40
CA LEU A 49 2.07 0.97 -7.79
C LEU A 49 1.06 0.18 -8.64
N VAL A 50 -0.22 0.15 -8.25
CA VAL A 50 -1.25 -0.60 -9.00
C VAL A 50 -1.53 0.04 -10.37
N VAL A 51 -1.58 1.38 -10.46
CA VAL A 51 -1.73 2.07 -11.74
C VAL A 51 -0.52 1.85 -12.64
N ALA A 52 0.69 1.97 -12.11
CA ALA A 52 1.90 1.70 -12.87
C ALA A 52 1.93 0.25 -13.40
N TYR A 53 1.46 -0.71 -12.60
CA TYR A 53 1.31 -2.11 -13.03
C TYR A 53 0.31 -2.27 -14.17
N ASP A 54 -0.87 -1.66 -14.07
CA ASP A 54 -1.88 -1.71 -15.14
C ASP A 54 -1.40 -1.05 -16.44
N MET A 55 -0.47 -0.08 -16.33
CA MET A 55 0.17 0.62 -17.44
C MET A 55 1.44 -0.07 -17.97
N GLY A 56 1.79 -1.28 -17.51
CA GLY A 56 2.95 -2.03 -18.02
C GLY A 56 4.30 -1.43 -17.62
N ALA A 57 4.38 -0.82 -16.43
CA ALA A 57 5.61 -0.23 -15.92
C ALA A 57 6.76 -1.24 -15.78
N SER A 58 7.99 -0.75 -15.96
CA SER A 58 9.21 -1.54 -15.74
C SER A 58 9.52 -1.72 -14.25
N PRO A 59 10.32 -2.73 -13.86
CA PRO A 59 10.78 -2.89 -12.48
C PRO A 59 11.45 -1.63 -11.91
N GLY A 60 12.26 -0.94 -12.71
CA GLY A 60 12.95 0.28 -12.29
C GLY A 60 12.00 1.44 -11.94
N LEU A 61 10.87 1.54 -12.64
CA LEU A 61 9.86 2.56 -12.33
C LEU A 61 9.16 2.28 -10.99
N PHE A 62 8.83 1.02 -10.69
CA PHE A 62 8.27 0.68 -9.38
C PHE A 62 9.22 1.02 -8.23
N GLN A 63 10.50 0.68 -8.39
CA GLN A 63 11.51 1.01 -7.39
C GLN A 63 11.62 2.52 -7.19
N SER A 64 11.63 3.29 -8.28
CA SER A 64 11.70 4.76 -8.23
C SER A 64 10.49 5.37 -7.51
N ILE A 65 9.27 4.89 -7.82
CA ILE A 65 8.03 5.32 -7.15
C ILE A 65 8.12 5.07 -5.64
N TYR A 66 8.60 3.88 -5.25
CA TYR A 66 8.70 3.51 -3.84
C TYR A 66 9.74 4.36 -3.10
N GLU A 67 10.93 4.54 -3.68
CA GLU A 67 12.00 5.33 -3.09
C GLU A 67 11.63 6.81 -2.92
N GLU A 68 10.83 7.37 -3.84
CA GLU A 68 10.36 8.74 -3.77
C GLU A 68 9.27 8.92 -2.69
N LEU A 69 8.29 8.02 -2.63
CA LEU A 69 7.11 8.21 -1.80
C LEU A 69 7.26 7.66 -0.38
N ALA A 70 7.87 6.47 -0.22
CA ALA A 70 7.93 5.78 1.08
C ALA A 70 8.52 6.64 2.22
N PRO A 71 9.59 7.44 2.01
CA PRO A 71 10.15 8.29 3.08
C PRO A 71 9.19 9.36 3.61
N THR A 72 8.14 9.69 2.86
CA THR A 72 7.14 10.69 3.23
C THR A 72 5.94 10.11 4.00
N LEU A 73 5.87 8.77 4.10
CA LEU A 73 4.76 8.06 4.71
C LEU A 73 4.93 7.94 6.21
N ARG A 74 3.80 8.01 6.93
CA ARG A 74 3.75 7.73 8.37
C ARG A 74 4.06 6.24 8.59
N PRO A 75 4.99 5.88 9.50
CA PRO A 75 5.26 4.49 9.82
C PRO A 75 4.04 3.81 10.45
N LEU A 76 3.93 2.50 10.27
CA LEU A 76 2.92 1.70 10.96
C LEU A 76 3.19 1.79 12.47
N GLY A 77 2.15 2.19 13.21
CA GLY A 77 2.21 2.25 14.66
C GLY A 77 2.26 0.86 15.30
N PRO A 78 2.35 0.78 16.63
CA PRO A 78 2.20 -0.50 17.33
C PRO A 78 0.84 -1.13 16.99
N GLU A 79 0.79 -2.46 17.00
CA GLU A 79 -0.47 -3.18 16.88
C GLU A 79 -1.43 -2.73 17.98
N GLY A 80 -2.66 -2.40 17.58
CA GLY A 80 -3.73 -2.09 18.52
C GLY A 80 -4.35 -3.36 19.10
N GLU A 81 -5.18 -3.20 20.12
CA GLU A 81 -6.01 -4.29 20.64
C GLU A 81 -7.06 -4.73 19.60
N ASP A 82 -7.32 -6.04 19.57
CA ASP A 82 -8.36 -6.61 18.72
C ASP A 82 -9.73 -6.04 19.07
N ILE A 83 -10.50 -5.71 18.03
CA ILE A 83 -11.90 -5.30 18.17
C ILE A 83 -12.77 -6.55 18.28
N THR A 84 -13.45 -6.71 19.42
CA THR A 84 -14.32 -7.84 19.74
C THR A 84 -15.79 -7.39 19.87
N GLN A 85 -16.73 -8.33 20.00
CA GLN A 85 -18.14 -8.00 20.22
C GLN A 85 -18.36 -7.27 21.55
N GLU A 86 -17.46 -7.46 22.51
CA GLU A 86 -17.53 -6.88 23.85
C GLU A 86 -16.94 -5.48 23.93
N ASN A 87 -15.94 -5.14 23.09
CA ASN A 87 -15.23 -3.86 23.18
C ASN A 87 -15.51 -2.87 22.04
N TRP A 88 -16.18 -3.26 20.95
CA TRP A 88 -16.28 -2.40 19.77
C TRP A 88 -16.95 -1.03 20.04
N THR A 89 -17.90 -0.94 20.97
CA THR A 89 -18.61 0.31 21.29
C THR A 89 -17.72 1.33 21.98
N SER A 90 -16.82 0.91 22.87
CA SER A 90 -15.89 1.82 23.55
C SER A 90 -14.80 2.34 22.61
N ARG A 91 -14.59 1.66 21.48
CA ARG A 91 -13.59 1.99 20.45
C ARG A 91 -14.15 2.86 19.32
N LEU A 92 -15.44 3.20 19.37
CA LEU A 92 -16.07 4.07 18.36
C LEU A 92 -15.50 5.49 18.45
N GLY A 93 -14.96 5.98 17.34
CA GLY A 93 -14.46 7.36 17.23
C GLY A 93 -13.04 7.56 17.77
N GLU A 94 -12.39 6.52 18.28
CA GLU A 94 -10.95 6.56 18.51
C GLU A 94 -10.23 6.77 17.17
N ARG A 95 -9.33 7.76 17.11
CA ARG A 95 -8.49 8.00 15.93
C ARG A 95 -7.38 6.96 15.89
N LYS A 96 -7.03 6.54 14.67
CA LYS A 96 -5.85 5.70 14.37
C LYS A 96 -4.57 6.55 14.28
#